data_AF-A0A7W2SNG4-F1
#
_entry.id   AF-A0A7W2SNG4-F1
#
_cell.length_a   1.000
_cell.length_b   1.000
_cell.length_c   1.000
_cell.angle_alpha   90.00
_cell.angle_beta   90.00
_cell.angle_gamma   90.00
#
_symmetry.space_group_name_H-M   'P 1'
#
loop_
_entity.id
_entity.type
_entity.pdbx_description
1 polymer ?
#
loop_
_entity_poly.entity_id
_entity_poly.type
_entity_poly.pdbx_seq_one_letter_code
_entity_poly.pdbx_strand_id
1 'polypeptide(L)'
;MSTTTATLLKIIPCQCQLGEGVLWHDEQQAIYWLDIEACDLYRYYISSEVLEKFTLPQRMGSFAFTPVNNQIIAAFEQGFARYNFITSEIDWINQPELHIKGNRLNDGRVDKQGRFWAGSMVESTSTPKQKSALYCVDHQLNCHKKMDDLLISNSLCWNKAGDILYHADSPSHQIFQYDFCKEKAAISNKQLFATTNTSTFPDGSIVDAQDYLWNAQWGSSKVIRYNCNGEIDLSIVLPVSQPSCVTIGGANLDWLIVTSAKQGLSSSALTKEPLSGNLFIYQLTGASGLVDPQCTICFNSYS
;
A
#
# COMPACT_ATOMS: atom_id res chain seq x y z
N MET A 1 23.87 19.09 4.07
CA MET A 1 22.56 18.60 3.59
C MET A 1 21.54 18.95 4.66
N SER A 2 20.37 19.48 4.29
CA SER A 2 19.33 19.80 5.28
C SER A 2 18.82 18.51 5.90
N THR A 3 18.74 18.45 7.23
CA THR A 3 18.16 17.30 7.96
C THR A 3 16.70 17.13 7.54
N THR A 4 16.30 15.90 7.24
CA THR A 4 14.90 15.60 6.92
C THR A 4 14.06 15.59 8.18
N THR A 5 12.91 16.28 8.18
CA THR A 5 11.98 16.32 9.31
C THR A 5 10.55 16.16 8.84
N ALA A 6 9.65 15.80 9.77
CA ALA A 6 8.23 15.68 9.52
C ALA A 6 7.44 16.33 10.66
N THR A 7 6.48 17.20 10.31
CA THR A 7 5.61 17.90 11.26
C THR A 7 4.16 17.54 11.00
N LEU A 8 3.41 17.11 12.01
CA LEU A 8 2.00 16.77 11.86
C LEU A 8 1.21 18.01 11.40
N LEU A 9 0.59 17.91 10.23
CA LEU A 9 -0.18 18.98 9.59
C LEU A 9 -1.69 18.79 9.83
N LYS A 10 -2.20 17.57 9.64
CA LYS A 10 -3.64 17.29 9.71
C LYS A 10 -3.94 15.86 10.15
N ILE A 11 -5.09 15.68 10.80
CA ILE A 11 -5.69 14.37 11.09
C ILE A 11 -7.08 14.36 10.48
N ILE A 12 -7.41 13.33 9.68
CA ILE A 12 -8.76 13.11 9.17
C ILE A 12 -9.43 12.05 10.04
N PRO A 13 -10.55 12.37 10.73
CA PRO A 13 -11.19 11.48 11.70
C PRO A 13 -12.03 10.38 11.03
N CYS A 14 -11.43 9.56 10.16
CA CYS A 14 -12.12 8.49 9.43
C CYS A 14 -12.32 7.21 10.25
N GLN A 15 -11.57 7.03 11.35
CA GLN A 15 -11.85 6.00 12.36
C GLN A 15 -11.95 4.56 11.80
N CYS A 16 -11.18 4.28 10.74
CA CYS A 16 -11.17 3.04 9.98
C CYS A 16 -10.90 1.82 10.85
N GLN A 17 -11.53 0.70 10.51
CA GLN A 17 -11.18 -0.59 11.12
C GLN A 17 -9.80 -1.03 10.65
N LEU A 18 -9.56 -1.02 9.34
CA LEU A 18 -8.26 -1.25 8.72
C LEU A 18 -8.05 -0.24 7.59
N GLY A 19 -7.55 0.95 7.94
CA GLY A 19 -7.14 1.94 6.96
C GLY A 19 -5.94 1.42 6.16
N GLU A 20 -5.98 1.41 4.83
CA GLU A 20 -4.93 0.80 3.99
C GLU A 20 -4.92 1.39 2.58
N GLY A 21 -3.96 0.98 1.74
CA GLY A 21 -3.95 1.25 0.31
C GLY A 21 -3.97 2.73 -0.03
N VAL A 22 -3.29 3.57 0.76
CA VAL A 22 -3.33 5.03 0.57
C VAL A 22 -2.54 5.45 -0.66
N LEU A 23 -3.15 6.27 -1.51
CA LEU A 23 -2.57 6.83 -2.74
C LEU A 23 -2.90 8.31 -2.88
N TRP A 24 -1.95 9.06 -3.43
CA TRP A 24 -2.12 10.45 -3.84
C TRP A 24 -2.53 10.52 -5.32
N HIS A 25 -3.62 11.24 -5.61
CA HIS A 25 -4.02 11.54 -6.98
C HIS A 25 -3.59 12.96 -7.35
N ASP A 26 -2.53 13.07 -8.16
CA ASP A 26 -1.89 14.34 -8.49
C ASP A 26 -2.84 15.32 -9.20
N GLU A 27 -3.50 14.90 -10.28
CA GLU A 27 -4.38 15.82 -11.04
C GLU A 27 -5.60 16.31 -10.24
N GLN A 28 -6.22 15.43 -9.44
CA GLN A 28 -7.38 15.77 -8.62
C GLN A 28 -6.99 16.46 -7.30
N GLN A 29 -5.69 16.49 -6.96
CA GLN A 29 -5.19 16.96 -5.66
C GLN A 29 -6.00 16.35 -4.50
N ALA A 30 -6.07 15.01 -4.50
CA ALA A 30 -6.91 14.25 -3.60
C ALA A 30 -6.19 13.02 -3.03
N ILE A 31 -6.55 12.65 -1.81
CA ILE A 31 -6.07 11.44 -1.14
C ILE A 31 -7.14 10.37 -1.27
N TYR A 32 -6.76 9.17 -1.68
CA TYR A 32 -7.63 7.99 -1.66
C TYR A 32 -7.05 6.93 -0.74
N TRP A 33 -7.91 6.21 -0.01
CA TRP A 33 -7.51 5.09 0.83
C TRP A 33 -8.70 4.17 1.08
N LEU A 34 -8.41 2.97 1.55
CA LEU A 34 -9.40 1.94 1.85
C LEU A 34 -9.64 1.85 3.36
N ASP A 35 -10.86 1.48 3.74
CA ASP A 35 -11.08 0.71 4.96
C ASP A 35 -11.44 -0.71 4.54
N ILE A 36 -10.46 -1.62 4.65
CA ILE A 36 -10.58 -2.98 4.10
C ILE A 36 -11.75 -3.71 4.76
N GLU A 37 -11.82 -3.69 6.10
CA GLU A 37 -12.83 -4.46 6.83
C GLU A 37 -14.23 -3.82 6.73
N ALA A 38 -14.32 -2.51 6.57
CA ALA A 38 -15.59 -1.82 6.36
C ALA A 38 -16.09 -1.86 4.91
N CYS A 39 -15.30 -2.39 3.97
CA CYS A 39 -15.59 -2.36 2.54
C CYS A 39 -15.85 -0.92 2.04
N ASP A 40 -15.00 0.03 2.40
CA ASP A 40 -15.16 1.43 1.98
C ASP A 40 -13.90 1.92 1.24
N LEU A 41 -14.10 2.69 0.16
CA LEU A 41 -13.08 3.53 -0.46
C LEU A 41 -13.37 4.99 -0.09
N TYR A 42 -12.37 5.67 0.42
CA TYR A 42 -12.45 7.10 0.74
C TYR A 42 -11.76 7.94 -0.33
N ARG A 43 -12.27 9.16 -0.52
CA ARG A 43 -11.63 10.21 -1.31
C ARG A 43 -11.70 11.52 -0.53
N TYR A 44 -10.57 12.18 -0.38
CA TYR A 44 -10.47 13.47 0.31
C TYR A 44 -9.83 14.52 -0.58
N TYR A 45 -10.60 15.55 -0.94
CA TYR A 45 -10.09 16.68 -1.71
C TYR A 45 -9.42 17.69 -0.79
N ILE A 46 -8.19 18.10 -1.14
CA ILE A 46 -7.42 19.02 -0.30
C ILE A 46 -8.01 20.43 -0.28
N SER A 47 -8.42 20.96 -1.44
CA SER A 47 -8.85 22.35 -1.58
C SER A 47 -10.22 22.64 -0.95
N SER A 48 -11.16 21.71 -1.09
CA SER A 48 -12.52 21.84 -0.57
C SER A 48 -12.72 21.21 0.80
N GLU A 49 -11.73 20.43 1.26
CA GLU A 49 -11.80 19.61 2.48
C GLU A 49 -13.00 18.63 2.51
N VAL A 50 -13.52 18.27 1.33
CA VAL A 50 -14.63 17.32 1.21
C VAL A 50 -14.11 15.89 1.33
N LEU A 51 -14.68 15.15 2.27
CA LEU A 51 -14.50 13.71 2.42
C LEU A 51 -15.69 12.97 1.80
N GLU A 52 -15.41 12.18 0.77
CA GLU A 52 -16.35 11.25 0.16
C GLU A 52 -16.02 9.82 0.56
N LYS A 53 -17.06 8.98 0.56
CA LYS A 53 -16.98 7.56 0.90
C LYS A 53 -17.82 6.76 -0.09
N PHE A 54 -17.25 5.72 -0.65
CA PHE A 54 -17.87 4.80 -1.58
C PHE A 54 -17.91 3.41 -0.95
N THR A 55 -19.11 2.86 -0.75
CA THR A 55 -19.25 1.51 -0.26
C THR A 55 -18.96 0.52 -1.39
N LEU A 56 -18.03 -0.38 -1.10
CA LEU A 56 -17.53 -1.40 -2.00
C LEU A 56 -18.37 -2.68 -1.89
N PRO A 57 -18.49 -3.45 -2.98
CA PRO A 57 -19.26 -4.69 -2.99
C PRO A 57 -18.62 -5.81 -2.13
N GLN A 58 -17.33 -5.69 -1.82
CA GLN A 58 -16.55 -6.61 -1.01
C GLN A 58 -15.25 -5.92 -0.58
N ARG A 59 -14.48 -6.59 0.28
CA ARG A 59 -13.19 -6.08 0.75
C ARG A 59 -12.21 -5.92 -0.41
N MET A 60 -11.55 -4.77 -0.45
CA MET A 60 -10.47 -4.45 -1.38
C MET A 60 -9.21 -4.28 -0.56
N GLY A 61 -8.11 -4.93 -0.95
CA GLY A 61 -6.82 -4.83 -0.25
C GLY A 61 -5.96 -3.68 -0.75
N SER A 62 -6.00 -3.45 -2.07
CA SER A 62 -5.23 -2.39 -2.73
C SER A 62 -5.89 -2.02 -4.07
N PHE A 63 -5.50 -0.87 -4.62
CA PHE A 63 -5.95 -0.41 -5.92
C PHE A 63 -4.89 0.43 -6.62
N ALA A 64 -5.15 0.74 -7.89
CA ALA A 64 -4.36 1.64 -8.70
C ALA A 64 -5.24 2.53 -9.56
N PHE A 65 -4.87 3.80 -9.72
CA PHE A 65 -5.52 4.67 -10.68
C PHE A 65 -5.26 4.23 -12.11
N THR A 66 -6.23 4.50 -12.97
CA THR A 66 -6.10 4.37 -14.42
C THR A 66 -6.29 5.74 -15.06
N PRO A 67 -5.85 5.93 -16.32
CA PRO A 67 -6.23 7.08 -17.13
C PRO A 67 -7.75 7.31 -17.31
N VAL A 68 -8.61 6.35 -16.95
CA VAL A 68 -10.06 6.51 -17.04
C VAL A 68 -10.59 7.01 -15.71
N ASN A 69 -11.23 8.19 -15.75
CA ASN A 69 -11.86 8.77 -14.57
C ASN A 69 -12.82 7.81 -13.89
N ASN A 70 -12.74 7.77 -12.57
CA ASN A 70 -13.55 6.91 -11.70
C ASN A 70 -13.37 5.40 -11.91
N GLN A 71 -12.41 4.97 -12.73
CA GLN A 71 -12.03 3.58 -12.89
C GLN A 71 -10.66 3.32 -12.25
N ILE A 72 -10.61 2.27 -11.45
CA ILE A 72 -9.38 1.77 -10.82
C ILE A 72 -9.15 0.33 -11.23
N ILE A 73 -7.90 -0.12 -11.15
CA ILE A 73 -7.60 -1.55 -11.04
C ILE A 73 -7.64 -1.88 -9.55
N ALA A 74 -8.47 -2.83 -9.17
CA ALA A 74 -8.69 -3.24 -7.80
C ALA A 74 -8.13 -4.64 -7.56
N ALA A 75 -7.47 -4.83 -6.43
CA ALA A 75 -7.25 -6.14 -5.82
C ALA A 75 -8.33 -6.35 -4.75
N PHE A 76 -9.47 -6.91 -5.16
CA PHE A 76 -10.49 -7.39 -4.24
C PHE A 76 -10.03 -8.68 -3.56
N GLU A 77 -10.69 -9.04 -2.45
CA GLU A 77 -10.37 -10.28 -1.73
C GLU A 77 -10.41 -11.53 -2.64
N GLN A 78 -11.26 -11.54 -3.67
CA GLN A 78 -11.38 -12.65 -4.63
C GLN A 78 -10.42 -12.57 -5.83
N GLY A 79 -9.82 -11.41 -6.11
CA GLY A 79 -8.99 -11.25 -7.31
C GLY A 79 -8.85 -9.82 -7.83
N PHE A 80 -8.28 -9.74 -9.04
CA PHE A 80 -8.03 -8.51 -9.78
C PHE A 80 -9.22 -8.15 -10.67
N ALA A 81 -9.65 -6.90 -10.63
CA ALA A 81 -10.73 -6.39 -11.47
C ALA A 81 -10.47 -4.96 -11.94
N ARG A 82 -11.04 -4.60 -13.09
CA ARG A 82 -11.39 -3.21 -13.38
C ARG A 82 -12.62 -2.88 -12.56
N TYR A 83 -12.61 -1.75 -11.86
CA TYR A 83 -13.72 -1.34 -11.02
C TYR A 83 -14.05 0.13 -11.23
N ASN A 84 -15.32 0.42 -11.49
CA ASN A 84 -15.83 1.78 -11.49
C ASN A 84 -16.54 2.05 -10.16
N PHE A 85 -15.95 2.89 -9.31
CA PHE A 85 -16.45 3.12 -7.94
C PHE A 85 -17.66 4.07 -7.86
N ILE A 86 -18.13 4.61 -9.00
CA ILE A 86 -19.36 5.42 -9.07
C ILE A 86 -20.57 4.57 -9.46
N THR A 87 -20.38 3.67 -10.44
CA THR A 87 -21.44 2.77 -10.92
C THR A 87 -21.46 1.42 -10.21
N SER A 88 -20.40 1.11 -9.46
CA SER A 88 -20.13 -0.19 -8.85
C SER A 88 -19.98 -1.34 -9.86
N GLU A 89 -19.72 -1.04 -11.13
CA GLU A 89 -19.42 -2.06 -12.15
C GLU A 89 -18.06 -2.71 -11.88
N ILE A 90 -18.06 -4.04 -11.78
CA ILE A 90 -16.87 -4.88 -11.64
C ILE A 90 -16.69 -5.70 -12.91
N ASP A 91 -15.52 -5.60 -13.50
CA ASP A 91 -15.09 -6.45 -14.59
C ASP A 91 -13.83 -7.23 -14.19
N TRP A 92 -14.02 -8.53 -13.97
CA TRP A 92 -12.99 -9.42 -13.43
C TRP A 92 -11.90 -9.70 -14.46
N ILE A 93 -10.64 -9.47 -14.05
CA ILE A 93 -9.46 -9.77 -14.85
C ILE A 93 -8.96 -11.18 -14.52
N ASN A 94 -8.72 -11.46 -13.24
CA ASN A 94 -8.21 -12.75 -12.79
C ASN A 94 -8.48 -12.99 -11.30
N GLN A 95 -8.72 -14.24 -10.91
CA GLN A 95 -9.04 -14.62 -9.53
C GLN A 95 -8.13 -15.77 -9.06
N PRO A 96 -6.82 -15.52 -8.85
CA PRO A 96 -5.81 -16.58 -8.74
C PRO A 96 -5.98 -17.48 -7.52
N GLU A 97 -6.62 -16.97 -6.46
CA GLU A 97 -6.79 -17.67 -5.18
C GLU A 97 -8.25 -17.96 -4.83
N LEU A 98 -9.18 -17.87 -5.80
CA LEU A 98 -10.62 -18.10 -5.55
C LEU A 98 -10.91 -19.47 -4.90
N HIS A 99 -10.05 -20.45 -5.15
CA HIS A 99 -10.16 -21.81 -4.62
C HIS A 99 -9.53 -22.00 -3.22
N ILE A 100 -8.83 -20.98 -2.69
CA ILE A 100 -8.11 -21.03 -1.42
C ILE A 100 -8.92 -20.30 -0.35
N LYS A 101 -9.59 -21.05 0.52
CA LYS A 101 -10.37 -20.48 1.62
C LYS A 101 -9.46 -19.84 2.66
N GLY A 102 -9.81 -18.63 3.10
CA GLY A 102 -9.10 -17.90 4.14
C GLY A 102 -7.88 -17.12 3.65
N ASN A 103 -7.64 -17.07 2.34
CA ASN A 103 -6.77 -16.07 1.74
C ASN A 103 -7.58 -14.89 1.21
N ARG A 104 -6.93 -13.72 1.14
CA ARG A 104 -7.40 -12.54 0.39
C ARG A 104 -6.22 -11.79 -0.20
N LEU A 105 -6.45 -11.02 -1.28
CA LEU A 105 -5.49 -10.01 -1.69
C LEU A 105 -5.34 -8.90 -0.62
N ASN A 106 -4.15 -8.33 -0.55
CA ASN A 106 -3.70 -7.37 0.46
C ASN A 106 -3.01 -6.18 -0.24
N ASP A 107 -1.80 -5.80 0.19
CA ASP A 107 -1.01 -4.71 -0.38
C ASP A 107 -0.68 -4.93 -1.87
N GLY A 108 -0.61 -3.82 -2.58
CA GLY A 108 -0.43 -3.79 -4.02
C GLY A 108 -0.06 -2.40 -4.52
N ARG A 109 0.72 -2.40 -5.60
CA ARG A 109 1.28 -1.20 -6.22
C ARG A 109 1.46 -1.41 -7.71
N VAL A 110 1.56 -0.29 -8.43
CA VAL A 110 1.90 -0.26 -9.84
C VAL A 110 3.41 -0.17 -9.98
N ASP A 111 4.00 -1.02 -10.82
CA ASP A 111 5.42 -0.89 -11.15
C ASP A 111 5.69 0.24 -12.14
N LYS A 112 6.96 0.57 -12.40
CA LYS A 112 7.32 1.65 -13.33
C LYS A 112 6.97 1.35 -14.80
N GLN A 113 6.44 0.16 -15.12
CA GLN A 113 5.98 -0.22 -16.46
C GLN A 113 4.45 -0.15 -16.57
N GLY A 114 3.73 0.17 -15.49
CA GLY A 114 2.28 0.30 -15.48
C GLY A 114 1.55 -1.03 -15.23
N ARG A 115 2.26 -2.09 -14.82
CA ARG A 115 1.65 -3.36 -14.41
C ARG A 115 1.17 -3.26 -12.97
N PHE A 116 0.04 -3.89 -12.67
CA PHE A 116 -0.47 -3.92 -11.30
C PHE A 116 -0.02 -5.20 -10.60
N TRP A 117 0.55 -5.02 -9.40
CA TRP A 117 0.99 -6.09 -8.55
C TRP A 117 0.21 -6.07 -7.25
N ALA A 118 -0.19 -7.23 -6.77
CA ALA A 118 -0.73 -7.36 -5.42
C ALA A 118 -0.34 -8.69 -4.81
N GLY A 119 -0.05 -8.66 -3.51
CA GLY A 119 0.17 -9.84 -2.72
C GLY A 119 -1.10 -10.33 -2.04
N SER A 120 -1.16 -11.62 -1.74
CA SER A 120 -2.18 -12.18 -0.86
C SER A 120 -1.69 -12.28 0.58
N MET A 121 -2.61 -12.61 1.48
CA MET A 121 -2.32 -13.00 2.85
C MET A 121 -3.16 -14.19 3.29
N VAL A 122 -2.63 -14.95 4.25
CA VAL A 122 -3.35 -15.97 5.01
C VAL A 122 -4.07 -15.27 6.15
N GLU A 123 -5.34 -14.93 5.94
CA GLU A 123 -6.17 -14.25 6.94
C GLU A 123 -6.73 -15.24 7.97
N SER A 124 -7.17 -16.41 7.49
CA SER A 124 -7.57 -17.51 8.35
C SER A 124 -7.00 -18.83 7.86
N THR A 125 -6.33 -19.53 8.77
CA THR A 125 -5.69 -20.81 8.47
C THR A 125 -6.74 -21.90 8.32
N SER A 126 -6.96 -22.37 7.09
CA SER A 126 -7.78 -23.55 6.79
C SER A 126 -6.95 -24.84 6.76
N THR A 127 -5.65 -24.74 6.47
CA THR A 127 -4.70 -25.86 6.50
C THR A 127 -3.35 -25.44 7.07
N PRO A 128 -2.58 -26.34 7.73
CA PRO A 128 -1.28 -25.99 8.32
C PRO A 128 -0.21 -25.51 7.33
N LYS A 129 -0.39 -25.81 6.03
CA LYS A 129 0.54 -25.44 4.95
C LYS A 129 0.01 -24.31 4.07
N GLN A 130 -1.04 -23.61 4.51
CA GLN A 130 -1.60 -22.51 3.74
C GLN A 130 -0.58 -21.38 3.63
N LYS A 131 -0.42 -20.87 2.42
CA LYS A 131 0.53 -19.83 2.06
C LYS A 131 -0.14 -18.80 1.17
N SER A 132 0.41 -17.59 1.20
CA SER A 132 0.11 -16.53 0.27
C SER A 132 1.21 -16.38 -0.77
N ALA A 133 0.99 -15.47 -1.72
CA ALA A 133 1.86 -15.27 -2.87
C ALA A 133 1.79 -13.81 -3.34
N LEU A 134 2.81 -13.41 -4.10
CA LEU A 134 2.82 -12.14 -4.82
C LEU A 134 2.45 -12.38 -6.29
N TYR A 135 1.52 -11.59 -6.81
CA TYR A 135 1.06 -11.68 -8.20
C TYR A 135 1.32 -10.39 -8.98
N CYS A 136 1.43 -10.53 -10.30
CA CYS A 136 1.54 -9.44 -11.26
C CYS A 136 0.53 -9.67 -12.39
N VAL A 137 -0.30 -8.67 -12.69
CA VAL A 137 -1.13 -8.65 -13.90
C VAL A 137 -0.40 -7.88 -14.99
N ASP A 138 -0.16 -8.52 -16.13
CA ASP A 138 0.51 -7.91 -17.29
C ASP A 138 -0.46 -7.13 -18.20
N HIS A 139 0.08 -6.49 -19.24
CA HIS A 139 -0.72 -5.73 -20.21
C HIS A 139 -1.58 -6.61 -21.13
N GLN A 140 -1.38 -7.93 -21.10
CA GLN A 140 -2.20 -8.92 -21.78
C GLN A 140 -3.26 -9.51 -20.84
N LEU A 141 -3.43 -8.91 -19.65
CA LEU A 141 -4.38 -9.32 -18.62
C LEU A 141 -4.11 -10.71 -18.03
N ASN A 142 -2.90 -11.26 -18.23
CA ASN A 142 -2.50 -12.50 -17.59
C ASN A 142 -2.00 -12.23 -16.18
N CYS A 143 -2.43 -13.06 -15.23
CA CYS A 143 -1.96 -13.01 -13.86
C CYS A 143 -0.84 -14.02 -13.65
N HIS A 144 0.31 -13.54 -13.21
CA HIS A 144 1.51 -14.33 -12.98
C HIS A 144 1.81 -14.38 -11.49
N LYS A 145 2.04 -15.58 -10.95
CA LYS A 145 2.62 -15.73 -9.62
C LYS A 145 4.12 -15.44 -9.69
N LYS A 146 4.60 -14.57 -8.80
CA LYS A 146 5.96 -14.00 -8.83
C LYS A 146 6.76 -14.34 -7.58
N MET A 147 6.09 -14.50 -6.45
CA MET A 147 6.65 -15.10 -5.24
C MET A 147 5.60 -16.01 -4.60
N ASP A 148 6.04 -17.01 -3.86
CA ASP A 148 5.20 -17.90 -3.06
C ASP A 148 5.80 -18.08 -1.66
N ASP A 149 5.22 -19.01 -0.88
CA ASP A 149 5.63 -19.33 0.50
C ASP A 149 5.55 -18.14 1.49
N LEU A 150 4.68 -17.18 1.22
CA LEU A 150 4.44 -16.01 2.07
C LEU A 150 3.33 -16.29 3.10
N LEU A 151 3.21 -15.42 4.11
CA LEU A 151 2.05 -15.38 5.02
C LEU A 151 1.25 -14.08 4.87
N ILE A 152 1.90 -12.92 4.87
CA ILE A 152 1.26 -11.60 4.69
C ILE A 152 2.18 -10.75 3.82
N SER A 153 1.83 -10.64 2.54
CA SER A 153 2.60 -9.83 1.58
C SER A 153 2.34 -8.34 1.78
N ASN A 154 3.42 -7.58 1.94
CA ASN A 154 3.41 -6.14 2.24
C ASN A 154 4.69 -5.44 1.77
N SER A 155 4.79 -4.14 2.06
CA SER A 155 5.95 -3.30 1.77
C SER A 155 6.36 -3.31 0.30
N LEU A 156 5.39 -3.50 -0.61
CA LEU A 156 5.67 -3.65 -2.03
C LEU A 156 5.89 -2.29 -2.69
N CYS A 157 7.13 -1.99 -3.07
CA CYS A 157 7.43 -0.78 -3.85
C CYS A 157 8.70 -0.97 -4.69
N TRP A 158 8.99 0.03 -5.54
CA TRP A 158 10.18 0.06 -6.36
C TRP A 158 10.97 1.33 -6.10
N ASN A 159 12.29 1.25 -6.26
CA ASN A 159 13.12 2.45 -6.34
C ASN A 159 12.71 3.34 -7.53
N LYS A 160 13.23 4.56 -7.56
CA LYS A 160 12.95 5.56 -8.59
C LYS A 160 13.26 5.05 -10.00
N ALA A 161 14.39 4.35 -10.16
CA ALA A 161 14.79 3.78 -11.44
C ALA A 161 13.93 2.58 -11.88
N GLY A 162 13.19 1.96 -10.96
CA GLY A 162 12.35 0.79 -11.21
C GLY A 162 13.15 -0.47 -11.50
N ASP A 163 14.39 -0.59 -11.02
CA ASP A 163 15.24 -1.78 -11.15
C ASP A 163 15.53 -2.48 -9.82
N ILE A 164 15.08 -1.92 -8.70
CA ILE A 164 15.05 -2.56 -7.39
C ILE A 164 13.62 -2.64 -6.90
N LEU A 165 13.20 -3.83 -6.48
CA LEU A 165 11.92 -4.10 -5.82
C LEU A 165 12.17 -4.30 -4.32
N TYR A 166 11.35 -3.67 -3.48
CA TYR A 166 11.29 -3.92 -2.05
C TYR A 166 10.01 -4.68 -1.71
N HIS A 167 10.10 -5.62 -0.77
CA HIS A 167 8.97 -6.43 -0.32
C HIS A 167 9.22 -7.02 1.07
N ALA A 168 8.15 -7.21 1.83
CA ALA A 168 8.18 -7.90 3.10
C ALA A 168 7.08 -8.97 3.17
N ASP A 169 7.43 -10.12 3.75
CA ASP A 169 6.46 -10.99 4.40
C ASP A 169 6.37 -10.51 5.85
N SER A 170 5.30 -9.79 6.23
CA SER A 170 5.26 -9.06 7.50
C SER A 170 5.67 -9.90 8.73
N PRO A 171 5.23 -11.17 8.90
CA PRO A 171 5.62 -12.02 10.03
C PRO A 171 7.12 -12.38 10.09
N SER A 172 7.88 -12.14 9.03
CA SER A 172 9.33 -12.35 9.03
C SER A 172 10.10 -11.23 9.74
N HIS A 173 9.47 -10.07 10.00
CA HIS A 173 10.12 -8.87 10.55
C HIS A 173 11.28 -8.34 9.69
N GLN A 174 11.26 -8.66 8.39
CA GLN A 174 12.32 -8.36 7.46
C GLN A 174 11.76 -7.71 6.20
N ILE A 175 12.42 -6.64 5.76
CA ILE A 175 12.23 -6.04 4.44
C ILE A 175 13.39 -6.52 3.57
N PHE A 176 13.08 -7.08 2.43
CA PHE A 176 14.06 -7.53 1.43
C PHE A 176 14.05 -6.59 0.23
N GLN A 177 15.20 -6.49 -0.41
CA GLN A 177 15.34 -5.91 -1.75
C GLN A 177 15.72 -7.00 -2.76
N TYR A 178 15.38 -6.75 -4.01
CA TYR A 178 15.59 -7.66 -5.12
C TYR A 178 15.96 -6.90 -6.39
N ASP A 179 16.79 -7.50 -7.24
CA ASP A 179 16.98 -7.04 -8.60
C ASP A 179 15.69 -7.27 -9.39
N PHE A 180 15.23 -6.24 -10.10
CA PHE A 180 14.00 -6.27 -10.89
C PHE A 180 14.26 -6.04 -12.38
N CYS A 181 13.98 -7.07 -13.19
CA CYS A 181 14.01 -6.97 -14.64
C CYS A 181 12.70 -6.34 -15.16
N LYS A 182 12.74 -5.05 -15.47
CA LYS A 182 11.62 -4.25 -15.99
C LYS A 182 10.89 -4.93 -17.15
N GLU A 183 11.63 -5.40 -18.15
CA GLU A 183 11.07 -6.03 -19.36
C GLU A 183 10.27 -7.31 -19.03
N LYS A 184 10.82 -8.18 -18.18
CA LYS A 184 10.24 -9.50 -17.91
C LYS A 184 9.34 -9.56 -16.67
N ALA A 185 9.27 -8.47 -15.89
CA ALA A 185 8.67 -8.49 -14.54
C ALA A 185 9.27 -9.64 -13.70
N ALA A 186 10.59 -9.81 -13.78
CA ALA A 186 11.28 -10.91 -13.10
C ALA A 186 12.06 -10.38 -11.89
N ILE A 187 12.05 -11.18 -10.82
CA ILE A 187 12.65 -10.84 -9.53
C ILE A 187 13.79 -11.81 -9.26
N SER A 188 14.94 -11.31 -8.84
CA SER A 188 16.12 -12.13 -8.53
C SER A 188 16.95 -11.51 -7.40
N ASN A 189 17.99 -12.22 -6.95
CA ASN A 189 19.00 -11.69 -6.02
C ASN A 189 18.40 -11.11 -4.73
N LYS A 190 17.62 -11.93 -4.01
CA LYS A 190 17.05 -11.59 -2.70
C LYS A 190 18.16 -11.18 -1.72
N GLN A 191 18.07 -9.97 -1.19
CA GLN A 191 19.00 -9.43 -0.19
C GLN A 191 18.21 -8.82 0.96
N LEU A 192 18.67 -9.08 2.20
CA LEU A 192 18.11 -8.41 3.37
C LEU A 192 18.41 -6.90 3.26
N PHE A 193 17.36 -6.08 3.34
CA PHE A 193 17.48 -4.62 3.32
C PHE A 193 17.41 -4.06 4.75
N ALA A 194 16.32 -4.36 5.47
CA ALA A 194 16.13 -3.89 6.84
C ALA A 194 15.42 -4.93 7.72
N THR A 195 15.56 -4.79 9.03
CA THR A 195 14.87 -5.62 10.03
C THR A 195 14.08 -4.74 10.99
N THR A 196 12.90 -5.19 11.39
CA THR A 196 12.13 -4.61 12.49
C THR A 196 12.35 -5.40 13.78
N ASN A 197 11.89 -4.83 14.91
CA ASN A 197 11.80 -5.60 16.16
C ASN A 197 10.77 -6.73 16.02
N THR A 198 10.89 -7.78 16.83
CA THR A 198 10.00 -8.95 16.79
C THR A 198 8.55 -8.66 17.21
N SER A 199 8.27 -7.50 17.79
CA SER A 199 6.91 -7.03 18.09
C SER A 199 6.38 -6.02 17.06
N THR A 200 7.10 -5.85 15.95
CA THR A 200 6.83 -4.83 14.94
C THR A 200 6.83 -5.48 13.56
N PHE A 201 5.79 -5.21 12.79
CA PHE A 201 5.62 -5.82 11.48
C PHE A 201 5.77 -4.74 10.41
N PRO A 202 6.67 -4.90 9.43
CA PRO A 202 6.74 -3.99 8.29
C PRO A 202 5.47 -4.14 7.47
N ASP A 203 4.79 -3.02 7.25
CA ASP A 203 3.51 -2.97 6.55
C ASP A 203 3.68 -2.22 5.21
N GLY A 204 2.75 -1.35 4.78
CA GLY A 204 2.87 -0.59 3.54
C GLY A 204 4.11 0.33 3.47
N SER A 205 4.68 0.45 2.26
CA SER A 205 5.90 1.22 2.01
C SER A 205 5.84 2.05 0.72
N ILE A 206 6.66 3.11 0.65
CA ILE A 206 6.90 3.89 -0.57
C ILE A 206 8.37 4.36 -0.62
N VAL A 207 8.88 4.66 -1.81
CA VAL A 207 10.21 5.27 -1.99
C VAL A 207 10.04 6.74 -2.38
N ASP A 208 10.86 7.61 -1.79
CA ASP A 208 10.87 9.04 -2.12
C ASP A 208 11.83 9.39 -3.27
N ALA A 209 11.89 10.68 -3.65
CA ALA A 209 12.67 11.14 -4.78
C ALA A 209 14.19 11.00 -4.63
N GLN A 210 14.67 10.69 -3.42
CA GLN A 210 16.07 10.46 -3.05
C GLN A 210 16.40 8.97 -2.94
N ASP A 211 15.47 8.07 -3.29
CA ASP A 211 15.58 6.61 -3.16
C ASP A 211 15.61 6.10 -1.70
N TYR A 212 15.02 6.87 -0.76
CA TYR A 212 14.83 6.41 0.62
C TYR A 212 13.48 5.74 0.77
N LEU A 213 13.46 4.59 1.46
CA LEU A 213 12.25 3.80 1.68
C LEU A 213 11.56 4.24 2.97
N TRP A 214 10.30 4.62 2.87
CA TRP A 214 9.40 4.90 3.99
C TRP A 214 8.54 3.67 4.26
N ASN A 215 8.48 3.20 5.50
CA ASN A 215 7.72 2.03 5.92
C ASN A 215 6.85 2.35 7.13
N ALA A 216 5.55 2.05 7.02
CA ALA A 216 4.66 1.98 8.17
C ALA A 216 4.97 0.72 8.99
N GLN A 217 5.11 0.88 10.30
CA GLN A 217 5.49 -0.21 11.20
C GLN A 217 4.36 -0.54 12.17
N TRP A 218 3.56 -1.54 11.81
CA TRP A 218 2.46 -2.03 12.63
C TRP A 218 2.95 -2.51 14.00
N GLY A 219 2.29 -2.03 15.05
CA GLY A 219 2.58 -2.36 16.46
C GLY A 219 3.70 -1.52 17.09
N SER A 220 4.28 -0.55 16.37
CA SER A 220 5.43 0.23 16.87
C SER A 220 5.15 1.71 17.11
N SER A 221 3.99 2.22 16.68
CA SER A 221 3.70 3.65 16.61
C SER A 221 4.64 4.46 15.72
N LYS A 222 5.24 3.85 14.70
CA LYS A 222 6.24 4.52 13.87
C LYS A 222 6.01 4.40 12.38
N VAL A 223 6.46 5.44 11.68
CA VAL A 223 6.89 5.36 10.29
C VAL A 223 8.40 5.57 10.28
N ILE A 224 9.13 4.68 9.63
CA ILE A 224 10.59 4.74 9.51
C ILE A 224 10.98 5.05 8.07
N ARG A 225 11.95 5.95 7.91
CA ARG A 225 12.63 6.20 6.64
C ARG A 225 14.01 5.56 6.67
N TYR A 226 14.30 4.73 5.69
CA TYR A 226 15.57 4.04 5.51
C TYR A 226 16.36 4.65 4.36
N ASN A 227 17.67 4.80 4.52
CA ASN A 227 18.57 5.11 3.42
C ASN A 227 18.77 3.91 2.49
N CYS A 228 19.51 4.09 1.39
CA CYS A 228 19.76 3.03 0.40
C CYS A 228 20.54 1.81 0.92
N ASN A 229 21.17 1.90 2.11
CA ASN A 229 21.84 0.79 2.78
C ASN A 229 20.94 0.06 3.78
N GLY A 230 19.67 0.48 3.92
CA GLY A 230 18.75 -0.08 4.90
C GLY A 230 18.94 0.46 6.33
N GLU A 231 19.71 1.53 6.51
CA GLU A 231 19.91 2.18 7.81
C GLU A 231 18.83 3.22 8.06
N ILE A 232 18.45 3.40 9.33
CA ILE A 232 17.43 4.39 9.72
C ILE A 232 17.97 5.81 9.52
N ASP A 233 17.29 6.58 8.66
CA ASP A 233 17.52 8.01 8.46
C ASP A 233 16.61 8.86 9.36
N LEU A 234 15.33 8.49 9.46
CA LEU A 234 14.33 9.21 10.24
C LEU A 234 13.32 8.24 10.87
N SER A 235 12.87 8.56 12.08
CA SER A 235 11.78 7.87 12.78
C SER A 235 10.71 8.89 13.18
N ILE A 236 9.50 8.74 12.64
CA ILE A 236 8.34 9.53 13.02
C ILE A 236 7.52 8.72 14.02
N VAL A 237 7.18 9.31 15.16
CA VAL A 237 6.31 8.70 16.17
C VAL A 237 4.88 9.20 15.98
N LEU A 238 3.93 8.29 15.94
CA LEU A 238 2.50 8.53 15.77
C LEU A 238 1.76 8.28 17.10
N PRO A 239 0.62 8.94 17.34
CA PRO A 239 -0.19 8.73 18.54
C PRO A 239 -1.09 7.48 18.47
N VAL A 240 -0.70 6.49 17.66
CA VAL A 240 -1.44 5.24 17.40
C VAL A 240 -0.43 4.11 17.26
N SER A 241 -0.75 2.90 17.71
CA SER A 241 0.15 1.74 17.66
C SER A 241 0.23 1.07 16.29
N GLN A 242 -0.80 1.21 15.46
CA GLN A 242 -0.94 0.49 14.19
C GLN A 242 -1.00 1.42 12.96
N PRO A 243 0.07 2.17 12.63
CA PRO A 243 0.26 2.69 11.28
C PRO A 243 0.35 1.52 10.30
N SER A 244 -0.33 1.61 9.17
CA SER A 244 -0.52 0.48 8.24
C SER A 244 0.07 0.74 6.85
N CYS A 245 -0.11 1.93 6.28
CA CYS A 245 0.40 2.25 4.95
C CYS A 245 0.80 3.72 4.83
N VAL A 246 1.64 4.01 3.83
CA VAL A 246 2.14 5.35 3.54
C VAL A 246 2.10 5.67 2.05
N THR A 247 1.91 6.95 1.75
CA THR A 247 2.22 7.55 0.45
C THR A 247 2.78 8.96 0.67
N ILE A 248 3.37 9.55 -0.37
CA ILE A 248 3.81 10.95 -0.35
C ILE A 248 3.06 11.72 -1.43
N GLY A 249 2.39 12.79 -1.03
CA GLY A 249 1.53 13.60 -1.90
C GLY A 249 1.58 15.08 -1.52
N GLY A 250 0.48 15.79 -1.77
CA GLY A 250 0.42 17.25 -1.67
C GLY A 250 0.92 17.94 -2.94
N ALA A 251 0.59 19.23 -3.09
CA ALA A 251 0.89 19.99 -4.30
C ALA A 251 2.38 20.04 -4.66
N ASN A 252 3.26 19.92 -3.65
CA ASN A 252 4.72 19.90 -3.83
C ASN A 252 5.32 18.50 -3.60
N LEU A 253 4.48 17.45 -3.49
CA LEU A 253 4.90 16.10 -3.12
C LEU A 253 5.69 16.05 -1.81
N ASP A 254 5.33 16.85 -0.82
CA ASP A 254 6.05 16.99 0.45
C ASP A 254 5.16 16.64 1.66
N TRP A 255 4.05 15.93 1.44
CA TRP A 255 3.19 15.42 2.52
C TRP A 255 3.30 13.92 2.65
N LEU A 256 3.84 13.43 3.76
CA LEU A 256 3.73 12.03 4.13
C LEU A 256 2.33 11.78 4.69
N ILE A 257 1.56 10.95 3.99
CA ILE A 257 0.20 10.58 4.34
C ILE A 257 0.24 9.15 4.89
N VAL A 258 -0.33 8.94 6.07
CA VAL A 258 -0.23 7.69 6.82
C VAL A 258 -1.63 7.21 7.21
N THR A 259 -1.99 6.00 6.81
CA THR A 259 -3.19 5.31 7.33
C THR A 259 -2.87 4.59 8.63
N SER A 260 -3.90 4.35 9.43
CA SER A 260 -3.81 3.53 10.63
C SER A 260 -5.04 2.65 10.80
N ALA A 261 -4.98 1.73 11.76
CA ALA A 261 -6.02 0.73 11.98
C ALA A 261 -6.45 0.64 13.45
N LYS A 262 -7.71 0.21 13.65
CA LYS A 262 -8.24 -0.24 14.95
C LYS A 262 -8.22 -1.74 15.12
N GLN A 263 -8.12 -2.49 14.01
CA GLN A 263 -8.21 -3.93 14.00
C GLN A 263 -7.29 -4.58 15.02
N GLY A 264 -7.82 -5.50 15.82
CA GLY A 264 -7.06 -6.20 16.85
C GLY A 264 -6.84 -5.43 18.15
N LEU A 265 -7.14 -4.12 18.21
CA LEU A 265 -7.06 -3.35 19.46
C LEU A 265 -8.24 -3.70 20.38
N SER A 266 -7.94 -3.91 21.66
CA SER A 266 -8.95 -4.09 22.69
C SER A 266 -9.68 -2.77 22.99
N SER A 267 -10.86 -2.84 23.61
CA SER A 267 -11.58 -1.63 24.05
C SER A 267 -10.73 -0.73 24.98
N SER A 268 -9.87 -1.31 25.81
CA SER A 268 -8.97 -0.53 26.68
C SER A 268 -7.82 0.12 25.92
N ALA A 269 -7.31 -0.52 24.86
CA ALA A 269 -6.33 0.09 23.96
C ALA A 269 -6.95 1.24 23.15
N LEU A 270 -8.16 1.05 22.60
CA LEU A 270 -8.88 2.09 21.86
C LEU A 270 -9.19 3.33 22.70
N THR A 271 -9.45 3.16 24.01
CA THR A 271 -9.60 4.30 24.93
C THR A 271 -8.28 5.06 25.14
N LYS A 272 -7.13 4.37 25.10
CA LYS A 272 -5.80 4.99 25.23
C LYS A 272 -5.31 5.61 23.92
N GLU A 273 -5.76 5.07 22.80
CA GLU A 273 -5.37 5.49 21.45
C GLU A 273 -6.62 5.92 20.65
N PRO A 274 -7.31 7.00 21.05
CA PRO A 274 -8.58 7.42 20.43
C PRO A 274 -8.42 7.85 18.96
N LEU A 275 -7.18 8.06 18.51
CA LEU A 275 -6.86 8.43 17.13
C LEU A 275 -6.64 7.21 16.21
N SER A 276 -6.67 5.98 16.73
CA SER A 276 -6.50 4.77 15.91
C SER A 276 -7.59 4.66 14.85
N GLY A 277 -7.19 4.32 13.63
CA GLY A 277 -8.06 4.30 12.45
C GLY A 277 -8.14 5.62 11.69
N ASN A 278 -7.53 6.70 12.19
CA ASN A 278 -7.50 7.97 11.46
C ASN A 278 -6.38 8.00 10.42
N LEU A 279 -6.53 8.91 9.45
CA LEU A 279 -5.47 9.29 8.51
C LEU A 279 -4.66 10.46 9.10
N PHE A 280 -3.34 10.38 8.98
CA PHE A 280 -2.43 11.43 9.43
C PHE A 280 -1.69 12.01 8.23
N ILE A 281 -1.52 13.33 8.20
CA ILE A 281 -0.76 14.03 7.16
C ILE A 281 0.36 14.79 7.86
N TYR A 282 1.60 14.50 7.47
CA TYR A 282 2.80 15.17 7.97
C TYR A 282 3.44 15.98 6.85
N GLN A 283 3.73 17.25 7.11
CA GLN A 283 4.57 18.07 6.24
C GLN A 283 6.02 17.62 6.38
N LEU A 284 6.64 17.24 5.25
CA LEU A 284 8.05 16.92 5.14
C LEU A 284 8.86 18.19 4.85
N THR A 285 10.08 18.23 5.39
CA THR A 285 11.12 19.20 5.00
C THR A 285 12.37 18.41 4.65
N GLY A 286 12.99 18.67 3.50
CA GLY A 286 14.22 17.98 3.06
C GLY A 286 13.99 16.65 2.32
N ALA A 287 12.74 16.19 2.21
CA ALA A 287 12.32 15.05 1.41
C ALA A 287 11.05 15.37 0.63
N SER A 288 10.88 14.71 -0.52
CA SER A 288 9.73 14.84 -1.40
C SER A 288 9.48 13.52 -2.11
N GLY A 289 8.23 13.23 -2.42
CA GLY A 289 7.80 12.02 -3.11
C GLY A 289 8.05 12.04 -4.61
N LEU A 290 7.51 11.02 -5.26
CA LEU A 290 7.44 10.89 -6.71
C LEU A 290 5.97 10.81 -7.10
N VAL A 291 5.64 11.26 -8.31
CA VAL A 291 4.31 10.97 -8.88
C VAL A 291 4.21 9.45 -9.06
N ASP A 292 3.19 8.85 -8.45
CA ASP A 292 2.94 7.42 -8.58
C ASP A 292 2.56 7.08 -10.04
N PRO A 293 3.07 5.97 -10.60
CA PRO A 293 2.70 5.54 -11.94
C PRO A 293 1.22 5.13 -11.98
N GLN A 294 0.53 5.50 -13.05
CA GLN A 294 -0.80 4.99 -13.34
C GLN A 294 -0.72 3.56 -13.88
N CYS A 295 -1.72 2.75 -13.57
CA CYS A 295 -1.83 1.41 -14.15
C CYS A 295 -2.32 1.50 -15.61
N THR A 296 -1.60 0.83 -16.52
CA THR A 296 -1.87 0.88 -17.96
C THR A 296 -2.20 -0.49 -18.58
N ILE A 297 -2.49 -1.51 -17.76
CA ILE A 297 -2.83 -2.86 -18.23
C ILE A 297 -4.11 -2.92 -19.08
N CYS A 298 -4.94 -1.87 -19.05
CA CYS A 298 -6.23 -1.82 -19.76
C CYS A 298 -6.25 -0.99 -21.04
N PHE A 299 -5.12 -0.42 -21.48
CA PHE A 299 -5.08 0.54 -22.59
C PHE A 299 -4.51 -0.01 -23.90
N ASN A 300 -4.17 -1.29 -23.96
CA ASN A 300 -3.76 -1.92 -25.21
C ASN A 300 -4.92 -2.71 -25.81
N SER A 301 -5.78 -2.01 -26.55
CA SER A 301 -6.48 -2.62 -27.68
C SER A 301 -6.49 -1.62 -28.85
N TYR A 302 -5.75 -2.00 -29.90
CA TYR A 302 -5.63 -1.38 -31.23
C TYR A 302 -4.72 -0.14 -31.37
N SER A 303 -3.45 -0.42 -31.69
CA SER A 303 -2.69 0.34 -32.71
C SER A 303 -2.30 -0.62 -33.83
#